data_AF-A0AA39IHK6-F1
#
_entry.id   AF-A0AA39IHK6-F1
#
_cell.length_a   1.000
_cell.length_b   1.000
_cell.length_c   1.000
_cell.angle_alpha   90.00
_cell.angle_beta   90.00
_cell.angle_gamma   90.00
#
_symmetry.space_group_name_H-M   'P 1'
#
loop_
_entity.id
_entity.type
_entity.pdbx_description
1 polymer ?
#
loop_
_entity_poly.entity_id
_entity_poly.type
_entity_poly.pdbx_seq_one_letter_code
_entity_poly.pdbx_strand_id
1 'polypeptide(L)'
;MSLAPHWLSRDGYSFTSESCQVAKELADSFDLRVTLVLRITLFLVGSLLFAAFLYANNSLTLYHANARLLFKFNYLWVFMQSLTYIALHIYDLVRFSQEHSDPCDYLIPAWLSVLMRALPNIATYGQCWSMFALALERSVATYASVPYEQNSSITMGWFMVAAQVVMPLIWIYVLVADYNWNELKITCTVSSTKTNGLFQVLTAVLAAVEVFTIVLLCTLFIINKYLQYESNRTLNAPNKLGHKFQLMENIRAIRLLFPINIVHFLCFAGTMIAQPLNNKLSFNLSPRDYSIRIETLNFLPIYCVLMPVVLWYVCRKYSEYRRGPNPKACSISDCPQVRQKETEIYFRQFDKAINQPNKRDSFIGQCSIS
;
A
#
# COMPACT_ATOMS: atom_id res chain seq x y z
N MET A 1 12.36 40.48 20.42
CA MET A 1 13.26 41.04 19.38
C MET A 1 14.16 39.89 18.95
N SER A 2 13.77 39.09 17.95
CA SER A 2 14.58 37.94 17.53
C SER A 2 15.74 38.43 16.67
N LEU A 3 16.96 38.33 17.19
CA LEU A 3 18.16 38.47 16.37
C LEU A 3 18.05 37.49 15.19
N ALA A 4 18.25 37.99 13.97
CA ALA A 4 18.28 37.12 12.80
C ALA A 4 19.36 36.04 13.00
N PRO A 5 19.09 34.77 12.62
CA PRO A 5 20.05 33.69 12.82
C PRO A 5 21.36 34.01 12.10
N HIS A 6 22.47 33.96 12.82
CA HIS A 6 23.80 34.15 12.25
C HIS A 6 24.20 32.89 11.48
N TRP A 7 24.23 33.00 10.15
CA TRP A 7 24.65 31.91 9.27
C TRP A 7 26.18 31.77 9.25
N LEU A 8 26.65 30.53 9.36
CA LEU A 8 28.04 30.12 9.29
C LEU A 8 28.26 29.27 8.04
N SER A 9 29.51 29.16 7.58
CA SER A 9 29.89 28.33 6.43
C SER A 9 31.08 27.45 6.76
N ARG A 10 31.02 26.17 6.36
CA ARG A 10 32.10 25.19 6.47
C ARG A 10 32.07 24.32 5.22
N ASP A 11 33.22 24.20 4.54
CA ASP A 11 33.38 23.39 3.32
C ASP A 11 32.36 23.70 2.20
N GLY A 12 31.94 24.98 2.10
CA GLY A 12 30.94 25.42 1.13
C GLY A 12 29.48 25.23 1.54
N TYR A 13 29.21 24.68 2.74
CA TYR A 13 27.87 24.49 3.26
C TYR A 13 27.50 25.51 4.34
N SER A 14 26.27 26.04 4.28
CA SER A 14 25.69 26.97 5.24
C SER A 14 24.94 26.25 6.37
N PHE A 15 25.10 26.73 7.60
CA PHE A 15 24.41 26.24 8.80
C PHE A 15 24.29 27.33 9.87
N THR A 16 23.62 27.05 10.99
CA THR A 16 23.53 27.96 12.15
C THR A 16 24.19 27.31 13.37
N SER A 17 24.73 28.12 14.29
CA SER A 17 25.30 27.63 15.55
C SER A 17 24.26 26.86 16.40
N GLU A 18 23.02 27.33 16.37
CA GLU A 18 21.87 26.65 17.00
C GLU A 18 21.65 25.25 16.41
N SER A 19 21.79 25.06 15.09
CA SER A 19 21.62 23.75 14.47
C SER A 19 22.63 22.73 14.97
N CYS A 20 23.89 23.15 15.20
CA CYS A 20 24.92 22.27 15.75
C CYS A 20 24.61 21.87 17.21
N GLN A 21 24.14 22.82 18.01
CA GLN A 21 23.74 22.55 19.40
C GLN A 21 22.58 21.56 19.46
N VAL A 22 21.53 21.78 18.66
CA VAL A 22 20.38 20.88 18.59
C VAL A 22 20.78 19.49 18.10
N ALA A 23 21.69 19.39 17.12
CA ALA A 23 22.18 18.10 16.64
C ALA A 23 22.93 17.32 17.72
N LYS A 24 23.74 18.00 18.54
CA LYS A 24 24.41 17.39 19.69
C LYS A 24 23.42 16.96 20.77
N GLU A 25 22.44 17.82 21.11
CA GLU A 25 21.39 17.46 22.07
C GLU A 25 20.57 16.23 21.62
N LEU A 26 20.34 16.09 20.31
CA LEU A 26 19.71 14.90 19.75
C LEU A 26 20.61 13.67 19.85
N ALA A 27 21.92 13.81 19.58
CA ALA A 27 22.89 12.72 19.72
C ALA A 27 22.97 12.19 21.16
N ASP A 28 22.96 13.10 22.14
CA ASP A 28 22.99 12.78 23.57
C ASP A 28 21.64 12.26 24.09
N SER A 29 20.58 12.37 23.29
CA SER A 29 19.24 11.95 23.70
C SER A 29 19.08 10.43 23.70
N PHE A 30 18.97 9.86 24.89
CA PHE A 30 18.61 8.45 25.09
C PHE A 30 17.26 8.09 24.43
N ASP A 31 16.26 8.97 24.53
CA ASP A 31 14.92 8.76 23.98
C ASP A 31 14.93 8.57 22.45
N LEU A 32 15.74 9.36 21.75
CA LEU A 32 15.91 9.22 20.30
C LEU A 32 16.51 7.87 19.94
N ARG A 33 17.58 7.46 20.64
CA ARG A 33 18.25 6.16 20.40
C ARG A 33 17.29 4.99 20.62
N VAL A 34 16.54 5.00 21.73
CA VAL A 34 15.51 3.98 22.00
C VAL A 34 14.44 3.97 20.91
N THR A 35 13.98 5.14 20.47
CA THR A 35 12.98 5.26 19.41
C THR A 35 13.49 4.68 18.09
N LEU A 36 14.74 4.97 17.71
CA LEU A 36 15.38 4.44 16.49
C LEU A 36 15.53 2.91 16.55
N VAL A 37 16.02 2.37 17.67
CA VAL A 37 16.15 0.91 17.87
C VAL A 37 14.78 0.23 17.77
N LEU A 38 13.76 0.77 18.44
CA LEU A 38 12.41 0.23 18.38
C LEU A 38 11.88 0.21 16.93
N ARG A 39 12.07 1.29 16.17
CA ARG A 39 11.65 1.35 14.76
C ARG A 39 12.35 0.31 13.90
N ILE A 40 13.67 0.19 14.03
CA ILE A 40 14.44 -0.82 13.30
C ILE A 40 13.89 -2.21 13.61
N THR A 41 13.65 -2.54 14.89
CA THR A 41 13.09 -3.85 15.26
C THR A 41 11.69 -4.07 14.68
N LEU A 42 10.81 -3.07 14.69
CA LEU A 42 9.46 -3.18 14.10
C LEU A 42 9.50 -3.42 12.59
N PHE A 43 10.34 -2.69 11.85
CA PHE A 43 10.49 -2.93 10.40
C PHE A 43 11.11 -4.29 10.09
N LEU A 44 12.09 -4.75 10.90
CA LEU A 44 12.68 -6.08 10.74
C LEU A 44 11.65 -7.18 10.99
N VAL A 45 10.92 -7.11 12.11
CA VAL A 45 9.85 -8.06 12.44
C VAL A 45 8.76 -8.04 11.37
N GLY A 46 8.32 -6.85 10.94
CA GLY A 46 7.34 -6.70 9.86
C GLY A 46 7.82 -7.34 8.55
N SER A 47 9.07 -7.11 8.16
CA SER A 47 9.67 -7.70 6.95
C SER A 47 9.74 -9.23 7.03
N LEU A 48 10.13 -9.79 8.18
CA LEU A 48 10.18 -11.23 8.40
C LEU A 48 8.78 -11.87 8.37
N LEU A 49 7.80 -11.25 9.02
CA LEU A 49 6.40 -11.70 8.99
C LEU A 49 5.83 -11.65 7.57
N PHE A 50 6.16 -10.61 6.81
CA PHE A 50 5.72 -10.45 5.44
C PHE A 50 6.37 -11.49 4.51
N ALA A 51 7.67 -11.74 4.65
CA ALA A 51 8.37 -12.80 3.92
C ALA A 51 7.79 -14.19 4.26
N ALA A 52 7.52 -14.47 5.54
CA ALA A 52 6.88 -15.71 5.98
C ALA A 52 5.46 -15.87 5.39
N PHE A 53 4.68 -14.78 5.33
CA PHE A 53 3.37 -14.79 4.68
C PHE A 53 3.46 -15.11 3.19
N LEU A 54 4.38 -14.47 2.46
CA LEU A 54 4.59 -14.73 1.02
C LEU A 54 5.03 -16.17 0.75
N TYR A 55 5.90 -16.72 1.61
CA TYR A 55 6.35 -18.11 1.51
C TYR A 55 5.20 -19.10 1.76
N ALA A 56 4.39 -18.86 2.80
CA ALA A 56 3.32 -19.76 3.20
C ALA A 56 2.09 -19.70 2.28
N ASN A 57 1.85 -18.59 1.57
CA ASN A 57 0.58 -18.35 0.93
C ASN A 57 0.71 -17.94 -0.55
N ASN A 58 0.42 -18.88 -1.46
CA ASN A 58 0.37 -18.63 -2.91
C ASN A 58 -1.04 -18.25 -3.41
N SER A 59 -1.82 -17.49 -2.61
CA SER A 59 -3.23 -17.22 -2.89
C SER A 59 -3.48 -16.25 -4.05
N LEU A 60 -2.43 -15.63 -4.61
CA LEU A 60 -2.55 -14.68 -5.71
C LEU A 60 -3.00 -15.33 -7.03
N THR A 61 -2.93 -16.65 -7.15
CA THR A 61 -3.30 -17.38 -8.37
C THR A 61 -4.75 -17.19 -8.81
N LEU A 62 -5.62 -16.76 -7.89
CA LEU A 62 -7.07 -16.67 -8.08
C LEU A 62 -7.56 -15.33 -8.64
N TYR A 63 -6.65 -14.37 -8.87
CA TYR A 63 -7.00 -13.05 -9.41
C TYR A 63 -6.71 -12.94 -10.91
N HIS A 64 -7.45 -12.07 -11.59
CA HIS A 64 -7.13 -11.66 -12.96
C HIS A 64 -5.67 -11.17 -13.11
N ALA A 65 -5.08 -11.33 -14.31
CA ALA A 65 -3.67 -11.03 -14.56
C ALA A 65 -3.27 -9.59 -14.19
N ASN A 66 -4.11 -8.59 -14.50
CA ASN A 66 -3.86 -7.19 -14.13
C ASN A 66 -3.79 -6.99 -12.61
N ALA A 67 -4.79 -7.48 -11.85
CA ALA A 67 -4.76 -7.41 -10.39
C ALA A 67 -3.57 -8.16 -9.79
N ARG A 68 -3.22 -9.34 -10.31
CA ARG A 68 -2.02 -10.07 -9.85
C ARG A 68 -0.75 -9.25 -10.02
N LEU A 69 -0.61 -8.56 -11.14
CA LEU A 69 0.51 -7.66 -11.39
C LEU A 69 0.53 -6.52 -10.36
N LEU A 70 -0.61 -5.84 -10.16
CA LEU A 70 -0.72 -4.75 -9.20
C LEU A 70 -0.44 -5.19 -7.76
N PHE A 71 -0.94 -6.36 -7.33
CA PHE A 71 -0.63 -6.91 -6.02
C PHE A 71 0.86 -7.19 -5.83
N LYS A 72 1.54 -7.74 -6.85
CA LYS A 72 2.99 -7.97 -6.79
C LYS A 72 3.76 -6.66 -6.60
N PHE A 73 3.37 -5.61 -7.32
CA PHE A 73 3.99 -4.30 -7.15
C PHE A 73 3.64 -3.68 -5.80
N ASN A 74 2.42 -3.82 -5.29
CA ASN A 74 2.07 -3.38 -3.94
C ASN A 74 2.97 -4.07 -2.89
N TYR A 75 3.22 -5.38 -3.04
CA TYR A 75 4.13 -6.12 -2.17
C TYR A 75 5.58 -5.66 -2.31
N LEU A 76 6.02 -5.34 -3.52
CA LEU A 76 7.32 -4.74 -3.77
C LEU A 76 7.46 -3.39 -3.05
N TRP A 77 6.44 -2.53 -3.10
CA TRP A 77 6.45 -1.24 -2.41
C TRP A 77 6.60 -1.39 -0.90
N VAL A 78 5.85 -2.32 -0.29
CA VAL A 78 5.93 -2.60 1.15
C VAL A 78 7.32 -3.11 1.55
N PHE A 79 7.91 -3.98 0.73
CA PHE A 79 9.26 -4.48 0.95
C PHE A 79 10.30 -3.35 0.82
N MET A 80 10.22 -2.54 -0.23
CA MET A 80 11.09 -1.40 -0.45
C MET A 80 10.96 -0.37 0.68
N GLN A 81 9.75 -0.08 1.13
CA GLN A 81 9.48 0.82 2.25
C GLN A 81 10.20 0.33 3.52
N SER A 82 10.02 -0.95 3.85
CA SER A 82 10.65 -1.52 5.05
C SER A 82 12.17 -1.48 4.97
N LEU A 83 12.76 -1.89 3.84
CA LEU A 83 14.22 -1.89 3.65
C LEU A 83 14.82 -0.49 3.73
N THR A 84 14.20 0.48 3.06
CA THR A 84 14.68 1.87 3.01
C THR A 84 14.54 2.59 4.35
N TYR A 85 13.47 2.33 5.12
CA TYR A 85 13.37 2.83 6.50
C TYR A 85 14.38 2.19 7.44
N ILE A 86 14.66 0.89 7.31
CA ILE A 86 15.73 0.23 8.09
C ILE A 86 17.07 0.92 7.79
N ALA A 87 17.40 1.12 6.52
CA ALA A 87 18.64 1.79 6.12
C ALA A 87 18.72 3.22 6.67
N LEU A 88 17.63 4.00 6.57
CA LEU A 88 17.53 5.35 7.14
C LEU A 88 17.75 5.36 8.66
N HIS A 89 17.05 4.49 9.39
CA HIS A 89 17.15 4.48 10.85
C HIS A 89 18.48 3.91 11.36
N ILE A 90 19.09 2.94 10.66
CA ILE A 90 20.45 2.48 10.97
C ILE A 90 21.44 3.62 10.75
N TYR A 91 21.34 4.34 9.63
CA TYR A 91 22.19 5.48 9.35
C TYR A 91 22.08 6.54 10.46
N ASP A 92 20.85 6.94 10.82
CA ASP A 92 20.63 7.91 11.91
C ASP A 92 21.15 7.38 13.26
N LEU A 93 20.95 6.09 13.56
CA LEU A 93 21.43 5.49 14.80
C LEU A 93 22.96 5.48 14.88
N VAL A 94 23.65 5.08 13.80
CA VAL A 94 25.12 5.08 13.76
C VAL A 94 25.65 6.50 13.91
N ARG A 95 25.09 7.45 13.16
CA ARG A 95 25.46 8.87 13.22
C ARG A 95 25.31 9.46 14.62
N PHE A 96 24.18 9.23 15.29
CA PHE A 96 23.92 9.78 16.63
C PHE A 96 24.57 8.96 17.76
N SER A 97 25.20 7.83 17.46
CA SER A 97 25.95 7.02 18.44
C SER A 97 27.44 7.31 18.45
N GLN A 98 27.97 7.96 17.41
CA GLN A 98 29.36 8.39 17.35
C GLN A 98 29.56 9.63 18.21
N GLU A 99 30.68 9.70 18.93
CA GLU A 99 31.03 10.85 19.76
C GLU A 99 31.92 11.80 18.95
N HIS A 100 31.43 13.03 18.73
CA HIS A 100 32.15 14.07 18.02
C HIS A 100 32.57 15.20 18.96
N SER A 101 33.81 15.68 18.81
CA SER A 101 34.30 16.84 19.57
C SER A 101 33.62 18.13 19.12
N ASP A 102 33.36 18.29 17.82
CA ASP A 102 32.63 19.43 17.25
C ASP A 102 31.14 19.06 17.12
N PRO A 103 30.21 19.79 17.79
CA PRO A 103 28.77 19.60 17.64
C PRO A 103 28.26 19.68 16.18
N CYS A 104 28.97 20.41 15.32
CA CYS A 104 28.57 20.57 13.92
C CYS A 104 28.82 19.33 13.07
N ASP A 105 29.66 18.39 13.51
CA ASP A 105 29.97 17.16 12.75
C ASP A 105 28.78 16.17 12.70
N TYR A 106 27.75 16.35 13.54
CA TYR A 106 26.50 15.58 13.46
C TYR A 106 25.58 16.00 12.31
N LEU A 107 25.82 17.19 11.72
CA LEU A 107 25.03 17.70 10.62
C LEU A 107 25.38 16.98 9.31
N ILE A 108 24.40 16.83 8.43
CA ILE A 108 24.57 16.10 7.17
C ILE A 108 24.32 17.04 5.97
N PRO A 109 25.01 16.83 4.84
CA PRO A 109 24.74 17.62 3.66
C PRO A 109 23.33 17.33 3.11
N ALA A 110 22.70 18.36 2.55
CA ALA A 110 21.36 18.30 1.96
C ALA A 110 21.15 17.13 1.00
N TRP A 111 22.11 16.84 0.12
CA TRP A 111 21.98 15.76 -0.86
C TRP A 111 21.81 14.38 -0.22
N LEU A 112 22.54 14.11 0.87
CA LEU A 112 22.47 12.86 1.60
C LEU A 112 21.17 12.76 2.39
N SER A 113 20.77 13.87 3.03
CA SER A 113 19.47 14.01 3.69
C SER A 113 18.31 13.67 2.76
N VAL A 114 18.31 14.27 1.55
CA VAL A 114 17.27 14.06 0.55
C VAL A 114 17.30 12.61 0.06
N LEU A 115 18.47 12.04 -0.27
CA LEU A 115 18.57 10.66 -0.75
C LEU A 115 18.00 9.66 0.27
N MET A 116 18.43 9.76 1.54
CA MET A 116 18.03 8.84 2.60
C MET A 116 16.53 8.94 2.93
N ARG A 117 15.92 10.14 2.82
CA ARG A 117 14.49 10.34 3.08
C ARG A 117 13.60 10.13 1.85
N ALA A 118 14.08 10.41 0.64
CA ALA A 118 13.31 10.28 -0.59
C ALA A 118 12.95 8.82 -0.87
N LEU A 119 13.88 7.88 -0.67
CA LEU A 119 13.65 6.46 -0.92
C LEU A 119 12.45 5.88 -0.14
N PRO A 120 12.35 6.02 1.20
CA PRO A 120 11.18 5.53 1.94
C PRO A 120 9.90 6.32 1.61
N ASN A 121 10.00 7.60 1.29
CA ASN A 121 8.84 8.40 0.88
C ASN A 121 8.29 7.92 -0.49
N ILE A 122 9.16 7.66 -1.47
CA ILE A 122 8.76 7.10 -2.78
C ILE A 122 8.03 5.78 -2.59
N ALA A 123 8.57 4.89 -1.74
CA ALA A 123 7.93 3.61 -1.48
C ALA A 123 6.56 3.75 -0.82
N THR A 124 6.45 4.67 0.16
CA THR A 124 5.18 4.96 0.85
C THR A 124 4.14 5.56 -0.11
N TYR A 125 4.53 6.53 -0.94
CA TYR A 125 3.62 7.12 -1.93
C TYR A 125 3.25 6.12 -3.02
N GLY A 126 4.20 5.32 -3.48
CA GLY A 126 3.96 4.26 -4.46
C GLY A 126 2.94 3.25 -3.94
N GLN A 127 3.00 2.93 -2.65
CA GLN A 127 2.00 2.09 -1.99
C GLN A 127 0.59 2.72 -1.99
N CYS A 128 0.44 4.01 -1.64
CA CYS A 128 -0.85 4.70 -1.73
C CYS A 128 -1.43 4.63 -3.15
N TRP A 129 -0.60 4.94 -4.15
CA TRP A 129 -1.01 4.87 -5.56
C TRP A 129 -1.33 3.44 -6.02
N SER A 130 -0.63 2.43 -5.48
CA SER A 130 -0.90 1.02 -5.78
C SER A 130 -2.26 0.56 -5.27
N MET A 131 -2.62 0.96 -4.05
CA MET A 131 -3.95 0.69 -3.48
C MET A 131 -5.06 1.35 -4.29
N PHE A 132 -4.85 2.59 -4.72
CA PHE A 132 -5.78 3.29 -5.60
C PHE A 132 -5.92 2.60 -6.96
N ALA A 133 -4.80 2.20 -7.58
CA ALA A 133 -4.79 1.46 -8.83
C ALA A 133 -5.54 0.12 -8.73
N LEU A 134 -5.38 -0.62 -7.63
CA LEU A 134 -6.14 -1.84 -7.35
C LEU A 134 -7.65 -1.54 -7.26
N ALA A 135 -8.06 -0.45 -6.63
CA ALA A 135 -9.48 -0.06 -6.56
C ALA A 135 -10.04 0.36 -7.93
N LEU A 136 -9.25 1.05 -8.77
CA LEU A 136 -9.62 1.36 -10.16
C LEU A 136 -9.76 0.10 -11.01
N GLU A 137 -8.81 -0.83 -10.91
CA GLU A 137 -8.86 -2.09 -11.62
C GLU A 137 -10.08 -2.92 -11.21
N ARG A 138 -10.44 -2.93 -9.91
CA ARG A 138 -11.68 -3.54 -9.42
C ARG A 138 -12.93 -2.82 -9.92
N SER A 139 -12.89 -1.50 -10.09
CA SER A 139 -13.97 -0.73 -10.73
C SER A 139 -14.19 -1.20 -12.16
N VAL A 140 -13.12 -1.28 -12.95
CA VAL A 140 -13.17 -1.76 -14.35
C VAL A 140 -13.71 -3.18 -14.41
N ALA A 141 -13.22 -4.08 -13.56
CA ALA A 141 -13.71 -5.46 -13.50
C ALA A 141 -15.18 -5.57 -13.08
N THR A 142 -15.72 -4.58 -12.37
CA THR A 142 -17.13 -4.55 -11.95
C THR A 142 -18.03 -4.02 -13.07
N TYR A 143 -17.67 -2.89 -13.68
CA TYR A 143 -18.52 -2.22 -14.67
C TYR A 143 -18.35 -2.76 -16.09
N ALA A 144 -17.18 -3.29 -16.43
CA ALA A 144 -16.84 -3.80 -17.75
C ALA A 144 -16.54 -5.31 -17.70
N SER A 145 -17.29 -6.06 -16.89
CA SER A 145 -17.02 -7.47 -16.55
C SER A 145 -16.82 -8.38 -17.78
N VAL A 146 -17.72 -8.31 -18.77
CA VAL A 146 -17.65 -9.12 -20.01
C VAL A 146 -16.41 -8.81 -20.87
N PRO A 147 -16.19 -7.56 -21.34
CA PRO A 147 -15.01 -7.25 -22.14
C PRO A 147 -13.71 -7.42 -21.36
N TYR A 148 -13.75 -7.26 -20.03
CA TYR A 148 -12.62 -7.49 -19.15
C TYR A 148 -12.21 -8.97 -19.09
N GLU A 149 -13.16 -9.91 -19.16
CA GLU A 149 -12.85 -11.36 -19.20
C GLU A 149 -12.25 -11.77 -20.54
N GLN A 150 -12.86 -11.27 -21.62
CA GLN A 150 -12.48 -11.65 -22.98
C GLN A 150 -11.09 -11.11 -23.32
N ASN A 151 -10.74 -9.96 -22.75
CA ASN A 151 -9.43 -9.35 -22.93
C ASN A 151 -8.44 -9.80 -21.85
N SER A 152 -7.69 -10.85 -22.15
CA SER A 152 -6.58 -11.32 -21.29
C SER A 152 -5.35 -10.40 -21.28
N SER A 153 -5.42 -9.23 -21.94
CA SER A 153 -4.32 -8.29 -22.02
C SER A 153 -3.92 -7.72 -20.66
N ILE A 154 -2.61 -7.70 -20.44
CA ILE A 154 -1.97 -7.17 -19.22
C ILE A 154 -1.62 -5.67 -19.40
N THR A 155 -1.92 -5.07 -20.56
CA THR A 155 -1.52 -3.69 -20.90
C THR A 155 -2.09 -2.68 -19.92
N MET A 156 -3.35 -2.83 -19.49
CA MET A 156 -3.96 -1.92 -18.50
C MET A 156 -3.22 -1.98 -17.16
N GLY A 157 -2.86 -3.18 -16.70
CA GLY A 157 -2.06 -3.37 -15.50
C GLY A 157 -0.71 -2.66 -15.59
N TRP A 158 0.00 -2.79 -16.72
CA TRP A 158 1.28 -2.09 -16.93
C TRP A 158 1.14 -0.57 -16.94
N PHE A 159 0.09 -0.02 -17.55
CA PHE A 159 -0.17 1.42 -17.52
C PHE A 159 -0.38 1.92 -16.07
N MET A 160 -1.19 1.20 -15.29
CA MET A 160 -1.40 1.51 -13.87
C MET A 160 -0.11 1.37 -13.04
N VAL A 161 0.72 0.36 -13.34
CA VAL A 161 2.05 0.18 -12.74
C VAL A 161 2.99 1.34 -13.06
N ALA A 162 2.99 1.82 -14.31
CA ALA A 162 3.79 2.98 -14.69
C ALA A 162 3.32 4.23 -13.93
N ALA A 163 2.01 4.44 -13.81
CA ALA A 163 1.45 5.57 -13.08
C ALA A 163 1.86 5.58 -11.59
N GLN A 164 1.76 4.45 -10.89
CA GLN A 164 2.17 4.37 -9.47
C GLN A 164 3.68 4.52 -9.24
N VAL A 165 4.53 4.38 -10.26
CA VAL A 165 5.98 4.64 -10.17
C VAL A 165 6.27 6.10 -10.48
N VAL A 166 5.68 6.64 -11.54
CA VAL A 166 5.91 8.01 -12.01
C VAL A 166 5.36 9.04 -11.01
N MET A 167 4.17 8.81 -10.45
CA MET A 167 3.53 9.79 -9.56
C MET A 167 4.36 10.10 -8.30
N PRO A 168 4.88 9.11 -7.53
CA PRO A 168 5.81 9.38 -6.43
C PRO A 168 7.09 10.12 -6.83
N LEU A 169 7.64 9.83 -8.01
CA LEU A 169 8.87 10.48 -8.48
C LEU A 169 8.64 11.96 -8.81
N ILE A 170 7.54 12.27 -9.51
CA ILE A 170 7.10 13.66 -9.75
C ILE A 170 6.92 14.38 -8.40
N TRP A 171 6.35 13.69 -7.43
CA TRP A 171 6.12 14.22 -6.09
C TRP A 171 7.41 14.67 -5.39
N ILE A 172 8.41 13.79 -5.37
CA ILE A 172 9.72 14.11 -4.79
C ILE A 172 10.39 15.21 -5.59
N TYR A 173 10.35 15.14 -6.92
CA TYR A 173 10.92 16.16 -7.80
C TYR A 173 10.37 17.56 -7.46
N VAL A 174 9.04 17.68 -7.33
CA VAL A 174 8.38 18.95 -6.97
C VAL A 174 8.83 19.46 -5.59
N LEU A 175 9.05 18.57 -4.62
CA LEU A 175 9.52 18.95 -3.28
C LEU A 175 10.97 19.43 -3.24
N VAL A 176 11.81 18.87 -4.11
CA VAL A 176 13.26 19.14 -4.13
C VAL A 176 13.69 20.19 -5.15
N ALA A 177 12.79 20.63 -6.05
CA ALA A 177 13.09 21.61 -7.10
C ALA A 177 13.66 22.92 -6.52
N ASP A 178 13.09 23.40 -5.41
CA ASP A 178 13.53 24.61 -4.69
C ASP A 178 14.32 24.30 -3.41
N TYR A 179 15.01 23.15 -3.37
CA TYR A 179 15.79 22.74 -2.21
C TYR A 179 17.14 23.46 -2.16
N ASN A 180 17.55 23.92 -0.97
CA ASN A 180 18.88 24.50 -0.79
C ASN A 180 19.92 23.39 -0.59
N TRP A 181 20.63 23.04 -1.67
CA TRP A 181 21.62 21.95 -1.67
C TRP A 181 22.92 22.28 -0.92
N ASN A 182 23.18 23.56 -0.65
CA ASN A 182 24.35 24.01 0.09
C ASN A 182 24.08 24.15 1.60
N GLU A 183 22.99 23.57 2.11
CA GLU A 183 22.66 23.66 3.54
C GLU A 183 22.97 22.35 4.27
N LEU A 184 23.51 22.44 5.48
CA LEU A 184 23.61 21.29 6.38
C LEU A 184 22.28 21.10 7.14
N LYS A 185 21.89 19.84 7.34
CA LYS A 185 20.62 19.45 7.96
C LYS A 185 20.84 18.65 9.23
N ILE A 186 19.98 18.86 10.21
CA ILE A 186 19.96 18.12 11.49
C ILE A 186 19.39 16.72 11.26
N THR A 187 18.25 16.63 10.58
CA THR A 187 17.54 15.37 10.29
C THR A 187 17.34 15.21 8.79
N CYS A 188 17.28 13.95 8.34
CA CYS A 188 17.00 13.66 6.93
C CYS A 188 15.58 14.13 6.59
N THR A 189 15.44 15.05 5.63
CA THR A 189 14.16 15.58 5.15
C THR A 189 14.20 15.84 3.63
N VAL A 190 13.04 15.68 2.98
CA VAL A 190 12.83 16.03 1.56
C VAL A 190 12.19 17.41 1.37
N SER A 191 11.76 18.07 2.46
CA SER A 191 11.19 19.41 2.42
C SER A 191 12.14 20.45 3.01
N SER A 192 12.14 21.64 2.41
CA SER A 192 12.80 22.82 2.95
C SER A 192 11.80 23.67 3.74
N THR A 193 12.27 24.71 4.43
CA THR A 193 11.38 25.68 5.09
C THR A 193 10.42 26.33 4.11
N LYS A 194 10.85 26.55 2.86
CA LYS A 194 10.03 27.10 1.77
C LYS A 194 9.01 26.07 1.25
N THR A 195 9.41 24.81 1.10
CA THR A 195 8.54 23.75 0.53
C THR A 195 7.73 22.99 1.57
N ASN A 196 7.83 23.32 2.86
CA ASN A 196 7.08 22.65 3.93
C ASN A 196 5.55 22.77 3.74
N GLY A 197 5.07 23.95 3.34
CA GLY A 197 3.63 24.14 3.05
C GLY A 197 3.17 23.27 1.89
N LEU A 198 3.98 23.18 0.84
CA LEU A 198 3.72 22.31 -0.31
C LEU A 198 3.71 20.83 0.11
N PHE A 199 4.66 20.39 0.94
CA PHE A 199 4.70 19.04 1.51
C PHE A 199 3.41 18.70 2.28
N GLN A 200 2.88 19.63 3.08
CA GLN A 200 1.63 19.43 3.81
C GLN A 200 0.42 19.31 2.87
N VAL A 201 0.28 20.22 1.90
CA VAL A 201 -0.80 20.18 0.90
C VAL A 201 -0.79 18.87 0.15
N LEU A 202 0.40 18.51 -0.35
CA LEU A 202 0.62 17.29 -1.05
C LEU A 202 0.21 16.08 -0.20
N THR A 203 0.72 15.97 1.02
CA THR A 203 0.42 14.78 1.81
C THR A 203 -1.05 14.73 2.25
N ALA A 204 -1.74 15.88 2.33
CA ALA A 204 -3.19 15.94 2.46
C ALA A 204 -3.94 15.42 1.21
N VAL A 205 -3.43 15.68 -0.01
CA VAL A 205 -3.97 15.08 -1.25
C VAL A 205 -3.85 13.56 -1.20
N LEU A 206 -2.72 13.00 -0.75
CA LEU A 206 -2.57 11.55 -0.60
C LEU A 206 -3.59 10.97 0.38
N ALA A 207 -3.79 11.62 1.52
CA ALA A 207 -4.81 11.20 2.48
C ALA A 207 -6.23 11.25 1.87
N ALA A 208 -6.54 12.26 1.05
CA ALA A 208 -7.81 12.34 0.34
C ALA A 208 -7.97 11.20 -0.67
N VAL A 209 -6.90 10.82 -1.39
CA VAL A 209 -6.90 9.66 -2.31
C VAL A 209 -7.17 8.36 -1.55
N GLU A 210 -6.63 8.18 -0.34
CA GLU A 210 -6.92 6.99 0.47
C GLU A 210 -8.38 6.94 0.93
N VAL A 211 -8.92 8.06 1.42
CA VAL A 211 -10.34 8.15 1.79
C VAL A 211 -11.22 7.83 0.59
N PHE A 212 -10.90 8.42 -0.58
CA PHE A 212 -11.59 8.12 -1.83
C PHE A 212 -11.51 6.64 -2.19
N THR A 213 -10.33 6.02 -2.04
CA THR A 213 -10.11 4.59 -2.30
C THR A 213 -10.99 3.71 -1.39
N ILE A 214 -11.09 4.03 -0.10
CA ILE A 214 -11.94 3.30 0.84
C ILE A 214 -13.42 3.42 0.45
N VAL A 215 -13.88 4.66 0.16
CA VAL A 215 -15.26 4.91 -0.28
C VAL A 215 -15.56 4.18 -1.59
N LEU A 216 -14.64 4.18 -2.54
CA LEU A 216 -14.77 3.46 -3.81
C LEU A 216 -14.91 1.96 -3.57
N LEU A 217 -14.05 1.36 -2.73
CA LEU A 217 -14.13 -0.07 -2.40
C LEU A 217 -15.44 -0.43 -1.68
N CYS A 218 -15.92 0.41 -0.76
CA CYS A 218 -17.23 0.25 -0.12
C CYS A 218 -18.36 0.24 -1.14
N THR A 219 -18.39 1.23 -2.02
CA THR A 219 -19.40 1.37 -3.08
C THR A 219 -19.37 0.16 -4.01
N LEU A 220 -18.17 -0.25 -4.47
CA LEU A 220 -18.01 -1.44 -5.30
C LEU A 220 -18.47 -2.70 -4.57
N PHE A 221 -18.21 -2.84 -3.26
CA PHE A 221 -18.69 -3.99 -2.49
C PHE A 221 -20.22 -4.10 -2.52
N ILE A 222 -20.91 -2.98 -2.30
CA ILE A 222 -22.38 -2.91 -2.32
C ILE A 222 -22.91 -3.22 -3.72
N ILE A 223 -22.36 -2.60 -4.76
CA ILE A 223 -22.76 -2.82 -6.16
C ILE A 223 -22.56 -4.29 -6.55
N ASN A 224 -21.38 -4.85 -6.28
CA ASN A 224 -21.10 -6.25 -6.61
C ASN A 224 -22.05 -7.20 -5.87
N LYS A 225 -22.43 -6.88 -4.62
CA LYS A 225 -23.43 -7.66 -3.86
C LYS A 225 -24.83 -7.57 -4.45
N TYR A 226 -25.24 -6.39 -4.89
CA TYR A 226 -26.51 -6.18 -5.56
C TYR A 226 -26.58 -6.96 -6.88
N LEU A 227 -25.57 -6.82 -7.74
CA LEU A 227 -25.46 -7.57 -8.99
C LEU A 227 -25.46 -9.09 -8.75
N GLN A 228 -24.94 -9.55 -7.61
CA GLN A 228 -24.88 -10.98 -7.28
C GLN A 228 -26.28 -11.51 -6.96
N TYR A 229 -27.04 -10.72 -6.21
CA TYR A 229 -28.42 -11.02 -5.89
C TYR A 229 -29.28 -11.03 -7.15
N GLU A 230 -29.16 -10.01 -8.00
CA GLU A 230 -29.90 -9.92 -9.26
C GLU A 230 -29.57 -11.09 -10.20
N SER A 231 -28.28 -11.38 -10.41
CA SER A 231 -27.81 -12.48 -11.25
C SER A 231 -28.26 -13.86 -10.75
N ASN A 232 -28.49 -14.02 -9.45
CA ASN A 232 -29.07 -15.24 -8.90
C ASN A 232 -30.56 -15.40 -9.26
N ARG A 233 -31.28 -14.29 -9.46
CA ARG A 233 -32.71 -14.27 -9.74
C ARG A 233 -33.05 -14.29 -11.24
N THR A 234 -32.29 -13.61 -12.09
CA THR A 234 -32.70 -13.32 -13.48
C THR A 234 -32.00 -14.14 -14.57
N LEU A 235 -30.81 -14.70 -14.32
CA LEU A 235 -29.99 -15.33 -15.36
C LEU A 235 -30.22 -16.85 -15.52
N ASN A 236 -30.56 -17.26 -16.76
CA ASN A 236 -30.65 -18.65 -17.22
C ASN A 236 -29.27 -19.23 -17.64
N ALA A 237 -29.17 -20.57 -17.68
CA ALA A 237 -27.97 -21.36 -17.38
C ALA A 237 -26.66 -21.19 -18.20
N PRO A 238 -26.60 -20.83 -19.50
CA PRO A 238 -25.32 -20.89 -20.23
C PRO A 238 -24.43 -19.64 -20.08
N ASN A 239 -24.98 -18.42 -20.10
CA ASN A 239 -24.19 -17.18 -19.91
C ASN A 239 -23.95 -16.82 -18.43
N LYS A 240 -24.31 -17.75 -17.53
CA LYS A 240 -24.40 -17.56 -16.07
C LYS A 240 -23.06 -17.74 -15.35
N LEU A 241 -22.15 -18.52 -15.90
CA LEU A 241 -21.00 -19.04 -15.14
C LEU A 241 -19.85 -18.02 -15.02
N GLY A 242 -19.41 -17.43 -16.15
CA GLY A 242 -18.33 -16.44 -16.18
C GLY A 242 -18.66 -15.19 -15.36
N HIS A 243 -19.80 -14.56 -15.65
CA HIS A 243 -20.26 -13.37 -14.92
C HIS A 243 -20.37 -13.60 -13.40
N LYS A 244 -20.91 -14.75 -12.97
CA LYS A 244 -20.99 -15.07 -11.53
C LYS A 244 -19.62 -15.31 -10.91
N PHE A 245 -18.73 -16.00 -11.63
CA PHE A 245 -17.38 -16.25 -11.18
C PHE A 245 -16.63 -14.93 -10.97
N GLN A 246 -16.67 -14.01 -11.94
CA GLN A 246 -16.04 -12.69 -11.83
C GLN A 246 -16.58 -11.88 -10.67
N LEU A 247 -17.90 -11.88 -10.48
CA LEU A 247 -18.53 -11.14 -9.41
C LEU A 247 -18.14 -11.71 -8.03
N MET A 248 -18.05 -13.03 -7.91
CA MET A 248 -17.52 -13.68 -6.71
C MET A 248 -16.04 -13.37 -6.49
N GLU A 249 -15.23 -13.35 -7.55
CA GLU A 249 -13.83 -12.94 -7.51
C GLU A 249 -13.69 -11.49 -7.02
N ASN A 250 -14.46 -10.55 -7.56
CA ASN A 250 -14.44 -9.14 -7.17
C ASN A 250 -14.87 -8.92 -5.73
N ILE A 251 -15.98 -9.52 -5.28
CA ILE A 251 -16.43 -9.44 -3.88
C ILE A 251 -15.32 -9.95 -2.95
N ARG A 252 -14.67 -11.05 -3.34
CA ARG A 252 -13.59 -11.64 -2.56
C ARG A 252 -12.34 -10.77 -2.55
N ALA A 253 -11.97 -10.20 -3.69
CA ALA A 253 -10.85 -9.26 -3.83
C ALA A 253 -11.06 -8.06 -2.91
N ILE A 254 -12.25 -7.45 -2.96
CA ILE A 254 -12.58 -6.29 -2.13
C ILE A 254 -12.57 -6.65 -0.64
N ARG A 255 -13.09 -7.82 -0.23
CA ARG A 255 -12.99 -8.27 1.16
C ARG A 255 -11.56 -8.46 1.65
N LEU A 256 -10.63 -8.79 0.76
CA LEU A 256 -9.20 -8.87 1.10
C LEU A 256 -8.59 -7.47 1.18
N LEU A 257 -8.85 -6.62 0.19
CA LEU A 257 -8.29 -5.27 0.08
C LEU A 257 -8.79 -4.32 1.16
N PHE A 258 -10.05 -4.44 1.55
CA PHE A 258 -10.69 -3.50 2.45
C PHE A 258 -9.99 -3.39 3.82
N PRO A 259 -9.79 -4.47 4.60
CA PRO A 259 -9.11 -4.37 5.89
C PRO A 259 -7.65 -3.89 5.77
N ILE A 260 -6.96 -4.24 4.67
CA ILE A 260 -5.59 -3.77 4.42
C ILE A 260 -5.58 -2.25 4.20
N ASN A 261 -6.51 -1.75 3.39
CA ASN A 261 -6.66 -0.32 3.12
C ASN A 261 -7.03 0.47 4.38
N ILE A 262 -7.93 -0.05 5.22
CA ILE A 262 -8.28 0.61 6.49
C ILE A 262 -7.05 0.71 7.41
N VAL A 263 -6.28 -0.37 7.56
CA VAL A 263 -5.09 -0.36 8.41
C VAL A 263 -4.01 0.58 7.86
N HIS A 264 -3.81 0.58 6.54
CA HIS A 264 -2.89 1.50 5.88
C HIS A 264 -3.32 2.96 6.12
N PHE A 265 -4.58 3.29 5.83
CA PHE A 265 -5.13 4.61 6.07
C PHE A 265 -5.03 5.05 7.53
N LEU A 266 -5.34 4.19 8.50
CA LEU A 266 -5.26 4.57 9.92
C LEU A 266 -3.82 4.91 10.35
N CYS A 267 -2.83 4.12 9.94
CA CYS A 267 -1.43 4.39 10.23
C CYS A 267 -0.90 5.62 9.47
N PHE A 268 -1.28 5.78 8.21
CA PHE A 268 -0.89 6.92 7.38
C PHE A 268 -1.54 8.22 7.87
N ALA A 269 -2.86 8.22 8.06
CA ALA A 269 -3.62 9.35 8.61
C ALA A 269 -3.14 9.74 10.00
N GLY A 270 -2.82 8.77 10.87
CA GLY A 270 -2.23 9.03 12.19
C GLY A 270 -0.94 9.82 12.09
N THR A 271 -0.03 9.40 11.19
CA THR A 271 1.23 10.10 10.92
C THR A 271 0.98 11.49 10.34
N MET A 272 -0.04 11.59 9.48
CA MET A 272 -0.39 12.81 8.78
C MET A 272 -1.08 13.88 9.61
N ILE A 273 -1.89 13.48 10.59
CA ILE A 273 -2.51 14.40 11.55
C ILE A 273 -1.46 14.83 12.58
N ALA A 274 -0.59 13.92 13.00
CA ALA A 274 0.44 14.19 13.98
C ALA A 274 1.41 15.30 13.55
N GLN A 275 1.85 15.34 12.29
CA GLN A 275 2.80 16.34 11.80
C GLN A 275 2.30 17.80 11.89
N PRO A 276 1.17 18.20 11.29
CA PRO A 276 0.65 19.56 11.40
C PRO A 276 0.20 19.88 12.82
N LEU A 277 -0.29 18.89 13.58
CA LEU A 277 -0.60 19.09 14.99
C LEU A 277 0.67 19.40 15.79
N ASN A 278 1.76 18.70 15.53
CA ASN A 278 3.05 18.98 16.15
C ASN A 278 3.55 20.39 15.77
N ASN A 279 3.44 20.79 14.50
CA ASN A 279 3.81 22.13 14.03
C ASN A 279 2.98 23.24 14.70
N LYS A 280 1.71 22.98 15.03
CA LYS A 280 0.84 23.94 15.73
C LYS A 280 1.07 23.96 17.23
N LEU A 281 1.49 22.84 17.82
CA LEU A 281 1.75 22.71 19.25
C LEU A 281 3.22 22.98 19.62
N SER A 282 4.08 23.27 18.64
CA SER A 282 5.52 23.44 18.84
C SER A 282 5.93 24.75 19.50
N PHE A 283 5.00 25.68 19.73
CA PHE A 283 5.31 27.01 20.29
C PHE A 283 6.07 26.98 21.61
N ASN A 284 5.98 25.88 22.38
CA ASN A 284 6.66 25.71 23.67
C ASN A 284 7.64 24.53 23.70
N LEU A 285 7.93 23.89 22.56
CA LEU A 285 8.81 22.72 22.54
C LEU A 285 10.24 23.13 22.22
N SER A 286 11.20 22.50 22.90
CA SER A 286 12.58 22.57 22.45
C SER A 286 12.70 21.94 21.05
N PRO A 287 13.64 22.40 20.20
CA PRO A 287 13.89 21.80 18.88
C PRO A 287 14.22 20.29 18.96
N ARG A 288 14.87 19.87 20.05
CA ARG A 288 15.11 18.46 20.38
C ARG A 288 13.79 17.71 20.56
N ASP A 289 12.92 18.16 21.47
CA ASP A 289 11.65 17.48 21.78
C ASP A 289 10.72 17.43 20.58
N TYR A 290 10.72 18.50 19.78
CA TYR A 290 9.99 18.57 18.54
C TYR A 290 10.43 17.46 17.56
N SER A 291 11.74 17.27 17.39
CA SER A 291 12.30 16.26 16.48
C SER A 291 12.01 14.84 16.97
N ILE A 292 12.17 14.58 18.27
CA ILE A 292 11.83 13.30 18.88
C ILE A 292 10.33 13.00 18.70
N ARG A 293 9.47 14.00 18.87
CA ARG A 293 8.02 13.84 18.74
C ARG A 293 7.57 13.54 17.31
N ILE A 294 8.19 14.14 16.29
CA ILE A 294 7.92 13.79 14.89
C ILE A 294 8.21 12.31 14.66
N GLU A 295 9.35 11.84 15.16
CA GLU A 295 9.70 10.45 15.02
C GLU A 295 8.71 9.59 15.81
N THR A 296 8.45 9.81 17.10
CA THR A 296 7.53 8.94 17.88
C THR A 296 6.10 8.89 17.34
N LEU A 297 5.59 9.96 16.73
CA LEU A 297 4.24 10.01 16.16
C LEU A 297 4.13 9.48 14.72
N ASN A 298 5.22 8.94 14.15
CA ASN A 298 5.16 8.25 12.87
C ASN A 298 4.75 6.77 13.09
N PHE A 299 3.55 6.41 12.64
CA PHE A 299 2.94 5.09 12.82
C PHE A 299 3.25 4.10 11.69
N LEU A 300 4.03 4.49 10.68
CA LEU A 300 4.42 3.59 9.58
C LEU A 300 5.16 2.30 10.02
N PRO A 301 6.04 2.30 11.05
CA PRO A 301 6.66 1.05 11.52
C PRO A 301 5.64 0.04 12.04
N ILE A 302 4.55 0.52 12.67
CA ILE A 302 3.47 -0.32 13.17
C ILE A 302 2.70 -0.92 11.99
N TYR A 303 2.46 -0.13 10.94
CA TYR A 303 1.82 -0.61 9.72
C TYR A 303 2.52 -1.84 9.12
N CYS A 304 3.85 -1.82 9.05
CA CYS A 304 4.64 -2.93 8.51
C CYS A 304 4.47 -4.25 9.27
N VAL A 305 4.18 -4.20 10.57
CA VAL A 305 3.86 -5.39 11.38
C VAL A 305 2.40 -5.79 11.21
N LEU A 306 1.48 -4.82 11.23
CA LEU A 306 0.04 -5.09 11.14
C LEU A 306 -0.36 -5.67 9.78
N MET A 307 0.24 -5.21 8.69
CA MET A 307 -0.13 -5.63 7.33
C MET A 307 -0.04 -7.16 7.12
N PRO A 308 1.10 -7.85 7.38
CA PRO A 308 1.17 -9.31 7.21
C PRO A 308 0.24 -10.06 8.18
N VAL A 309 0.03 -9.55 9.40
CA VAL A 309 -0.90 -10.16 10.38
C VAL A 309 -2.34 -10.11 9.87
N VAL A 310 -2.77 -8.95 9.36
CA VAL A 310 -4.10 -8.74 8.78
C VAL A 310 -4.27 -9.59 7.53
N LEU A 311 -3.28 -9.59 6.63
CA LEU A 311 -3.27 -10.43 5.44
C LEU A 311 -3.42 -11.92 5.80
N TRP A 312 -2.61 -12.41 6.74
CA TRP A 312 -2.68 -13.79 7.20
C TRP A 312 -4.06 -14.11 7.79
N TYR A 313 -4.59 -13.26 8.67
CA TYR A 313 -5.90 -13.45 9.28
C TYR A 313 -7.02 -13.52 8.23
N VAL A 314 -7.03 -12.59 7.27
CA VAL A 314 -8.05 -12.53 6.22
C VAL A 314 -7.94 -13.73 5.28
N CYS A 315 -6.72 -14.11 4.87
CA CYS A 315 -6.47 -15.28 4.04
C CYS A 315 -6.83 -16.59 4.75
N ARG A 316 -6.55 -16.72 6.06
CA ARG A 316 -6.91 -17.89 6.86
C ARG A 316 -8.42 -18.03 6.98
N LYS A 317 -9.11 -16.96 7.39
CA LYS A 317 -10.57 -16.93 7.49
C LYS A 317 -11.22 -17.26 6.14
N TYR A 318 -10.60 -16.81 5.06
CA TYR A 318 -11.02 -17.17 3.71
C TYR A 318 -10.84 -18.68 3.42
N SER A 319 -9.69 -19.25 3.74
CA SER A 319 -9.42 -20.68 3.56
C SER A 319 -10.41 -21.55 4.35
N GLU A 320 -10.74 -21.16 5.57
CA GLU A 320 -11.73 -21.85 6.41
C GLU A 320 -13.13 -21.81 5.78
N TYR A 321 -13.56 -20.65 5.26
CA TYR A 321 -14.84 -20.54 4.54
C TYR A 321 -14.88 -21.43 3.28
N ARG A 322 -13.76 -21.56 2.56
CA ARG A 322 -13.66 -22.43 1.37
C ARG A 322 -13.75 -23.91 1.72
N ARG A 323 -13.22 -24.33 2.87
CA ARG A 323 -13.26 -25.74 3.29
C ARG A 323 -14.67 -26.20 3.68
N GLY A 324 -15.62 -25.28 3.88
CA GLY A 324 -16.98 -25.56 4.30
C GLY A 324 -17.04 -26.24 5.68
N PRO A 325 -18.23 -26.41 6.29
CA PRO A 325 -18.37 -27.47 7.27
C PRO A 325 -17.97 -28.75 6.54
N ASN A 326 -17.02 -29.52 7.12
CA ASN A 326 -16.75 -30.88 6.70
C ASN A 326 -18.10 -31.49 6.34
N PRO A 327 -18.34 -31.97 5.11
CA PRO A 327 -19.46 -32.84 4.89
C PRO A 327 -19.14 -34.04 5.78
N LYS A 328 -19.61 -34.01 7.03
CA LYS A 328 -19.87 -35.22 7.81
C LYS A 328 -20.53 -36.10 6.78
N ALA A 329 -19.86 -37.19 6.41
CA ALA A 329 -20.25 -38.09 5.34
C ALA A 329 -21.77 -38.19 5.34
N CYS A 330 -22.40 -37.37 4.49
CA CYS A 330 -23.82 -37.46 4.30
C CYS A 330 -23.86 -38.68 3.43
N SER A 331 -24.13 -39.81 4.09
CA SER A 331 -24.36 -41.08 3.43
C SER A 331 -25.16 -40.76 2.17
N ILE A 332 -24.67 -41.22 1.03
CA ILE A 332 -25.32 -41.03 -0.28
C ILE A 332 -26.80 -41.49 -0.24
N SER A 333 -27.20 -42.25 0.78
CA SER A 333 -28.59 -42.62 1.07
C SER A 333 -29.54 -41.48 1.44
N ASP A 334 -29.05 -40.33 1.94
CA ASP A 334 -29.92 -39.34 2.61
C ASP A 334 -30.09 -38.02 1.83
N CYS A 335 -29.53 -37.91 0.62
CA CYS A 335 -29.83 -36.79 -0.25
C CYS A 335 -31.19 -36.99 -0.96
N PRO A 336 -32.12 -36.01 -0.92
CA PRO A 336 -33.33 -36.05 -1.74
C PRO A 336 -32.93 -36.19 -3.22
N GLN A 337 -33.41 -37.25 -3.88
CA GLN A 337 -33.10 -37.61 -5.28
C GLN A 337 -33.29 -36.48 -6.30
N VAL A 338 -34.02 -35.43 -5.94
CA VAL A 338 -34.29 -34.26 -6.79
C VAL A 338 -32.99 -33.49 -7.14
N ARG A 339 -32.02 -33.40 -6.23
CA ARG A 339 -30.80 -32.58 -6.44
C ARG A 339 -29.69 -33.30 -7.22
N GLN A 340 -29.66 -34.64 -7.14
CA GLN A 340 -28.72 -35.47 -7.91
C GLN A 340 -29.07 -35.44 -9.40
N LYS A 341 -30.37 -35.47 -9.73
CA LYS A 341 -30.87 -35.39 -11.10
C LYS A 341 -30.46 -34.08 -11.79
N GLU A 342 -30.49 -32.94 -11.08
CA GLU A 342 -30.05 -31.66 -11.64
C GLU A 342 -28.56 -31.69 -11.98
N THR A 343 -27.71 -32.17 -11.06
CA THR A 343 -26.25 -32.20 -11.25
C THR A 343 -25.83 -33.15 -12.39
N GLU A 344 -26.55 -34.26 -12.57
CA GLU A 344 -26.33 -35.20 -13.67
C GLU A 344 -26.80 -34.64 -15.03
N ILE A 345 -27.89 -33.86 -15.03
CA ILE A 345 -28.32 -33.07 -16.21
C ILE A 345 -27.27 -32.00 -16.56
N TYR A 346 -26.65 -31.37 -15.56
CA TYR A 346 -25.57 -30.38 -15.75
C TYR A 346 -24.35 -30.98 -16.49
N PHE A 347 -23.83 -32.13 -16.05
CA PHE A 347 -22.67 -32.74 -16.70
C PHE A 347 -23.00 -33.30 -18.09
N ARG A 348 -24.20 -33.87 -18.29
CA ARG A 348 -24.64 -34.32 -19.63
C ARG A 348 -24.82 -33.18 -20.63
N GLN A 349 -25.26 -32.00 -20.19
CA GLN A 349 -25.37 -30.83 -21.07
C GLN A 349 -23.98 -30.28 -21.45
N PHE A 350 -23.03 -30.32 -20.52
CA PHE A 350 -21.64 -29.90 -20.75
C PHE A 350 -20.93 -30.84 -21.74
N ASP A 351 -21.06 -32.16 -21.57
CA ASP A 351 -20.50 -33.15 -22.51
C ASP A 351 -21.15 -33.06 -23.91
N LYS A 352 -22.45 -32.75 -23.99
CA LYS A 352 -23.11 -32.53 -25.28
C LYS A 352 -22.65 -31.24 -25.97
N ALA A 353 -22.30 -30.20 -25.23
CA ALA A 353 -21.79 -28.94 -25.80
C ALA A 353 -20.34 -29.10 -26.32
N ILE A 354 -19.52 -29.90 -25.65
CA ILE A 354 -18.13 -30.16 -26.05
C ILE A 354 -18.06 -31.13 -27.24
N ASN A 355 -18.94 -32.13 -27.30
CA ASN A 355 -18.88 -33.21 -28.29
C ASN A 355 -19.77 -33.00 -29.54
N GLN A 356 -20.38 -31.82 -29.71
CA GLN A 356 -21.08 -31.48 -30.96
C GLN A 356 -20.15 -30.70 -31.93
N PRO A 357 -19.59 -31.36 -32.96
CA PRO A 357 -18.63 -30.72 -33.88
C PRO A 357 -19.24 -29.55 -34.67
N ASN A 358 -20.55 -29.58 -34.97
CA ASN A 358 -21.22 -28.57 -35.80
C ASN A 358 -21.50 -27.21 -35.13
N LYS A 359 -21.18 -27.02 -33.84
CA LYS A 359 -21.32 -25.71 -33.15
C LYS A 359 -19.99 -25.05 -32.79
N ARG A 360 -18.86 -25.73 -33.01
CA ARG A 360 -17.53 -25.17 -32.78
C ARG A 360 -17.25 -24.02 -33.74
N ASP A 361 -17.72 -24.13 -34.98
CA ASP A 361 -17.47 -23.15 -36.03
C ASP A 361 -18.42 -21.94 -35.97
N SER A 362 -19.64 -22.09 -35.43
CA SER A 362 -20.55 -20.96 -35.22
C SER A 362 -20.13 -20.05 -34.05
N PHE A 363 -19.43 -20.61 -33.06
CA PHE A 363 -18.92 -19.84 -31.92
C PHE A 363 -17.67 -19.03 -32.28
N ILE A 364 -16.88 -19.51 -33.24
CA ILE A 364 -15.71 -18.78 -33.77
C ILE A 364 -16.14 -17.73 -34.80
N GLY A 365 -17.19 -17.99 -35.58
CA GLY A 365 -17.72 -17.05 -36.60
C GLY A 365 -18.45 -15.82 -36.06
N GLN A 366 -18.92 -15.81 -34.81
CA GLN A 366 -19.60 -14.66 -34.20
C GLN A 366 -18.66 -13.69 -33.46
N CYS A 367 -17.35 -13.93 -33.46
CA CYS A 367 -16.34 -13.00 -32.95
C CYS A 367 -15.66 -12.15 -34.05
N SER A 368 -16.18 -12.16 -35.29
CA SER A 368 -15.76 -11.21 -36.33
C SER A 368 -16.82 -10.12 -36.52
N ILE A 369 -16.49 -8.92 -36.02
CA ILE A 369 -16.90 -7.60 -36.50
C ILE A 369 -18.41 -7.30 -36.52
N SER A 370 -18.82 -6.50 -35.53
CA SER A 370 -19.62 -5.28 -35.73
C SER A 370 -19.41 -4.35 -34.56
#